data_AF-A0A1J3FEG1-F1
#
_entry.id   AF-A0A1J3FEG1-F1
#
_cell.length_a   1.000
_cell.length_b   1.000
_cell.length_c   1.000
_cell.angle_alpha   90.00
_cell.angle_beta   90.00
_cell.angle_gamma   90.00
#
_symmetry.space_group_name_H-M   'P 1'
#
loop_
_entity.id
_entity.type
_entity.pdbx_description
1 polymer ?
#
loop_
_entity_poly.entity_id
_entity_poly.type
_entity_poly.pdbx_seq_one_letter_code
_entity_poly.pdbx_strand_id
1 'polypeptide(L)'
;KITYEDAKAAMKRGMLYLAALQANDGHWPAENSGTMFFNGPFFICLYITGHLDKIFSVEHRREFLRYMYNHQNEDGGWGIHIESHSCMLSTVINYICLRILGVEPDQGSACARALKWIIDHGGATYTPLFGKAWLSVLGVYDWSGCKSIPPEFW
;
A
#
# COMPACT_ATOMS: atom_id res chain seq x y z
N LYS A 1 8.48 9.21 -41.87
CA LYS A 1 9.38 8.04 -41.79
C LYS A 1 10.48 8.37 -40.79
N ILE A 2 10.78 7.48 -39.84
CA ILE A 2 11.93 7.64 -38.92
C ILE A 2 13.20 7.31 -39.70
N THR A 3 14.20 8.20 -39.65
CA THR A 3 15.50 8.02 -40.32
C THR A 3 16.53 7.38 -39.37
N TYR A 4 17.67 6.96 -39.94
CA TYR A 4 18.81 6.47 -39.14
C TYR A 4 19.32 7.53 -38.15
N GLU A 5 19.41 8.79 -38.58
CA GLU A 5 19.87 9.88 -37.70
C GLU A 5 18.87 10.16 -36.57
N ASP A 6 17.57 10.05 -36.83
CA ASP A 6 16.54 10.16 -35.78
C ASP A 6 16.71 9.06 -34.72
N ALA A 7 16.90 7.81 -35.15
CA ALA A 7 17.10 6.67 -34.26
C ALA A 7 18.40 6.79 -33.45
N LYS A 8 19.50 7.21 -34.09
CA LYS A 8 20.79 7.44 -33.44
C LYS A 8 20.72 8.57 -32.41
N ALA A 9 20.03 9.65 -32.72
CA ALA A 9 19.82 10.75 -31.79
C ALA A 9 18.98 10.32 -30.58
N ALA A 10 17.91 9.55 -30.80
CA ALA A 10 17.09 9.01 -29.72
C ALA A 10 17.88 8.05 -28.81
N MET A 11 18.66 7.13 -29.39
CA MET A 11 19.50 6.20 -28.63
C MET A 11 20.53 6.94 -27.77
N LYS A 12 21.25 7.92 -28.34
CA LYS A 12 22.20 8.74 -27.56
C LYS A 12 21.52 9.46 -26.39
N ARG A 13 20.34 10.04 -26.60
CA ARG A 13 19.58 10.69 -25.51
C ARG A 13 19.17 9.69 -24.43
N GLY A 14 18.70 8.50 -24.81
CA GLY A 14 18.35 7.44 -23.86
C GLY A 14 19.55 6.96 -23.05
N MET A 15 20.70 6.76 -23.69
CA MET A 15 21.94 6.37 -23.02
C MET A 15 22.40 7.44 -22.02
N LEU A 16 22.39 8.71 -22.41
CA LEU A 16 22.78 9.81 -21.52
C LEU A 16 21.82 9.94 -20.33
N TYR A 17 20.51 9.76 -20.56
CA TYR A 17 19.52 9.76 -19.48
C TYR A 17 19.75 8.60 -18.50
N LEU A 18 19.90 7.37 -18.99
CA LEU A 18 20.19 6.23 -18.12
C LEU A 18 21.52 6.41 -17.38
N ALA A 19 22.58 6.85 -18.05
CA ALA A 19 23.86 7.11 -17.39
C ALA A 19 23.73 8.16 -16.27
N ALA A 20 22.89 9.18 -16.44
CA ALA A 20 22.63 10.19 -15.41
C ALA A 20 21.82 9.67 -14.21
N LEU A 21 21.10 8.56 -14.35
CA LEU A 21 20.37 7.90 -13.26
C LEU A 21 21.19 6.89 -12.47
N GLN A 22 22.41 6.57 -12.91
CA GLN A 22 23.26 5.60 -12.23
C GLN A 22 23.66 6.12 -10.84
N ALA A 23 23.49 5.29 -9.81
CA ALA A 23 23.95 5.59 -8.45
C ALA A 23 25.48 5.54 -8.36
N ASN A 24 26.04 6.13 -7.30
CA ASN A 24 27.49 6.26 -7.12
C ASN A 24 28.25 4.92 -7.01
N ASP A 25 27.56 3.83 -6.68
CA ASP A 25 28.08 2.46 -6.60
C ASP A 25 27.84 1.65 -7.89
N GLY A 26 27.26 2.28 -8.92
CA GLY A 26 27.09 1.72 -10.25
C GLY A 26 25.74 1.03 -10.52
N HIS A 27 24.82 0.94 -9.56
CA HIS A 27 23.48 0.38 -9.80
C HIS A 27 22.50 1.42 -10.36
N TRP A 28 21.34 0.97 -10.85
CA TRP A 28 20.23 1.85 -11.24
C TRP A 28 19.10 1.73 -10.24
N PRO A 29 18.93 2.71 -9.34
CA PRO A 29 17.80 2.70 -8.43
C PRO A 29 16.51 2.87 -9.23
N ALA A 30 15.53 2.03 -8.93
CA ALA A 30 14.21 2.08 -9.53
C ALA A 30 13.16 1.96 -8.43
N GLU A 31 12.04 2.65 -8.62
CA GLU A 31 10.89 2.47 -7.77
C GLU A 31 10.33 1.06 -7.97
N ASN A 32 10.21 0.31 -6.87
CA ASN A 32 9.52 -0.99 -6.84
C ASN A 32 8.28 -0.87 -5.95
N SER A 33 7.29 -0.15 -6.44
CA SER A 33 6.05 0.14 -5.72
C SER A 33 4.83 -0.40 -6.48
N GLY A 34 3.63 -0.02 -6.04
CA GLY A 34 2.39 -0.28 -6.76
C GLY A 34 1.46 -1.27 -6.07
N THR A 35 1.97 -2.14 -5.20
CA THR A 35 1.10 -3.04 -4.41
C THR A 35 0.51 -2.32 -3.21
N MET A 36 -0.81 -2.39 -3.03
CA MET A 36 -1.52 -1.60 -2.01
C MET A 36 -1.83 -2.34 -0.71
N PHE A 37 -1.38 -3.59 -0.52
CA PHE A 37 -1.64 -4.35 0.72
C PHE A 37 -0.38 -4.60 1.58
N PHE A 38 0.83 -4.28 1.11
CA PHE A 38 2.07 -4.48 1.89
C PHE A 38 2.26 -3.44 3.01
N ASN A 39 1.62 -2.27 2.90
CA ASN A 39 1.68 -1.24 3.93
C ASN A 39 1.11 -1.76 5.26
N GLY A 40 -0.03 -2.46 5.22
CA GLY A 40 -0.72 -3.00 6.41
C GLY A 40 0.18 -3.74 7.38
N PRO A 41 0.80 -4.85 6.96
CA PRO A 41 1.76 -5.61 7.76
C PRO A 41 2.78 -4.74 8.49
N PHE A 42 3.40 -3.80 7.76
CA PHE A 42 4.46 -2.97 8.31
C PHE A 42 3.94 -1.98 9.35
N PHE A 43 2.84 -1.29 9.04
CA PHE A 43 2.18 -0.36 9.97
C PHE A 43 1.65 -1.07 11.22
N ILE A 44 1.00 -2.23 11.06
CA ILE A 44 0.47 -3.02 12.17
C ILE A 44 1.61 -3.47 13.09
N CYS A 45 2.69 -4.04 12.54
CA CYS A 45 3.85 -4.46 13.33
C CYS A 45 4.45 -3.30 14.13
N LEU A 46 4.69 -2.14 13.48
CA LEU A 46 5.25 -0.97 14.17
C LEU A 46 4.31 -0.40 15.23
N TYR A 47 3.01 -0.44 14.98
CA TYR A 47 1.99 -0.01 15.93
C TYR A 47 1.96 -0.91 17.17
N ILE A 48 1.81 -2.24 17.00
CA ILE A 48 1.69 -3.17 18.13
C ILE A 48 2.98 -3.27 18.96
N THR A 49 4.14 -3.04 18.33
CA THR A 49 5.43 -3.03 19.02
C THR A 49 5.78 -1.68 19.63
N GLY A 50 5.00 -0.62 19.40
CA GLY A 50 5.28 0.73 19.92
C GLY A 50 6.47 1.43 19.26
N HIS A 51 6.83 1.06 18.03
CA HIS A 51 8.00 1.58 17.32
C HIS A 51 7.66 2.62 16.23
N LEU A 52 6.39 2.98 16.08
CA LEU A 52 5.93 3.85 14.99
C LEU A 52 6.60 5.23 14.99
N ASP A 53 6.72 5.88 16.14
CA ASP A 53 7.44 7.18 16.31
C ASP A 53 8.95 7.08 16.19
N LYS A 54 9.52 5.89 16.41
CA LYS A 54 10.95 5.66 16.27
C LYS A 54 11.37 5.48 14.81
N ILE A 55 10.53 4.82 14.01
CA ILE A 55 10.85 4.47 12.62
C ILE A 55 10.31 5.51 11.63
N PHE A 56 9.13 6.06 11.88
CA PHE A 56 8.51 7.04 10.98
C PHE A 56 8.59 8.45 11.55
N SER A 57 9.39 9.28 10.88
CA SER A 57 9.35 10.74 11.04
C SER A 57 7.99 11.29 10.58
N VAL A 58 7.75 12.56 10.87
CA VAL A 58 6.54 13.27 10.43
C VAL A 58 6.44 13.28 8.91
N GLU A 59 7.56 13.41 8.21
CA GLU A 59 7.64 13.41 6.75
C GLU A 59 7.31 12.04 6.18
N HIS A 60 7.81 10.95 6.77
CA HIS A 60 7.43 9.60 6.37
C HIS A 60 5.91 9.41 6.44
N ARG A 61 5.29 9.80 7.56
CA ARG A 61 3.82 9.70 7.73
C ARG A 61 3.08 10.53 6.69
N ARG A 62 3.53 11.76 6.44
CA ARG A 62 2.92 12.65 5.46
C ARG A 62 2.96 12.05 4.06
N GLU A 63 4.10 11.51 3.65
CA GLU A 63 4.23 10.92 2.31
C GLU A 63 3.47 9.57 2.20
N PHE A 64 3.37 8.78 3.26
CA PHE A 64 2.48 7.60 3.29
C PHE A 64 1.01 7.97 3.14
N LEU A 65 0.54 9.00 3.85
CA LEU A 65 -0.82 9.52 3.69
C LEU A 65 -1.04 10.00 2.25
N ARG A 66 -0.12 10.79 1.71
CA ARG A 66 -0.18 11.25 0.32
C ARG A 66 -0.27 10.08 -0.67
N TYR A 67 0.54 9.05 -0.47
CA TYR A 67 0.52 7.86 -1.33
C TYR A 67 -0.83 7.15 -1.29
N MET A 68 -1.40 6.93 -0.11
CA MET A 68 -2.73 6.34 0.01
C MET A 68 -3.82 7.21 -0.62
N TYR A 69 -3.77 8.53 -0.44
CA TYR A 69 -4.74 9.46 -1.03
C TYR A 69 -4.68 9.49 -2.55
N ASN A 70 -3.48 9.51 -3.13
CA ASN A 70 -3.29 9.56 -4.58
C ASN A 70 -3.79 8.29 -5.28
N HIS A 71 -3.82 7.16 -4.58
CA HIS A 71 -4.19 5.87 -5.15
C HIS A 71 -5.52 5.34 -4.61
N GLN A 72 -6.29 6.15 -3.88
CA GLN A 72 -7.67 5.80 -3.53
C GLN A 72 -8.52 5.93 -4.79
N ASN A 73 -9.23 4.87 -5.15
CA ASN A 73 -10.15 4.87 -6.28
C ASN A 73 -11.32 5.83 -6.02
N GLU A 74 -11.98 6.26 -7.09
CA GLU A 74 -13.13 7.19 -7.02
C GLU A 74 -14.28 6.64 -6.16
N ASP A 75 -14.42 5.30 -6.09
CA ASP A 75 -15.40 4.61 -5.26
C ASP A 75 -15.07 4.63 -3.75
N GLY A 76 -13.87 5.09 -3.37
CA GLY A 76 -13.40 5.16 -1.98
C GLY A 76 -12.58 3.95 -1.53
N GLY A 77 -12.39 2.93 -2.37
CA GLY A 77 -11.58 1.77 -2.04
C GLY A 77 -10.15 1.82 -2.60
N TRP A 78 -9.42 0.73 -2.39
CA TRP A 78 -8.12 0.46 -3.02
C TRP A 78 -8.10 -0.93 -3.62
N GLY A 79 -7.45 -1.08 -4.77
CA GLY A 79 -7.26 -2.38 -5.41
C GLY A 79 -6.03 -3.14 -4.91
N ILE A 80 -5.77 -4.34 -5.43
CA ILE A 80 -4.56 -5.12 -5.07
C ILE A 80 -3.27 -4.37 -5.41
N HIS A 81 -3.32 -3.58 -6.48
CA HIS A 81 -2.29 -2.64 -6.93
C HIS A 81 -2.90 -1.30 -7.38
N ILE A 82 -2.07 -0.28 -7.59
CA ILE A 82 -2.47 1.11 -7.89
C ILE A 82 -3.37 1.27 -9.13
N GLU A 83 -3.26 0.36 -10.10
CA GLU A 83 -4.10 0.38 -11.32
C GLU A 83 -5.34 -0.53 -11.26
N SER A 84 -5.61 -1.19 -10.13
CA SER A 84 -6.70 -2.17 -10.03
C SER A 84 -7.94 -1.62 -9.33
N HIS A 85 -9.09 -2.22 -9.69
CA HIS A 85 -10.35 -1.98 -9.00
C HIS A 85 -10.29 -2.33 -7.52
N SER A 86 -11.09 -1.61 -6.73
CA SER A 86 -11.16 -1.75 -5.29
C SER A 86 -11.49 -3.18 -4.84
N CYS A 87 -10.80 -3.66 -3.81
CA CYS A 87 -11.02 -4.98 -3.24
C CYS A 87 -11.00 -4.94 -1.71
N MET A 88 -11.67 -5.90 -1.07
CA MET A 88 -11.81 -5.90 0.39
C MET A 88 -10.47 -5.95 1.12
N LEU A 89 -9.48 -6.71 0.60
CA LEU A 89 -8.17 -6.82 1.22
C LEU A 89 -7.49 -5.46 1.35
N SER A 90 -7.26 -4.80 0.21
CA SER A 90 -6.51 -3.55 0.19
C SER A 90 -7.29 -2.40 0.83
N THR A 91 -8.61 -2.32 0.64
CA THR A 91 -9.39 -1.24 1.28
C THR A 91 -9.36 -1.34 2.80
N VAL A 92 -9.53 -2.53 3.39
CA VAL A 92 -9.46 -2.72 4.84
C VAL A 92 -8.07 -2.40 5.37
N ILE A 93 -7.02 -2.87 4.70
CA ILE A 93 -5.64 -2.64 5.12
C ILE A 93 -5.28 -1.14 5.07
N ASN A 94 -5.61 -0.44 3.98
CA ASN A 94 -5.33 1.01 3.89
C ASN A 94 -6.19 1.82 4.85
N TYR A 95 -7.46 1.44 5.07
CA TYR A 95 -8.28 2.05 6.13
C TYR A 95 -7.60 1.93 7.50
N ILE A 96 -7.08 0.76 7.86
CA ILE A 96 -6.34 0.56 9.12
C ILE A 96 -5.08 1.42 9.17
N CYS A 97 -4.31 1.50 8.09
CA CYS A 97 -3.14 2.38 8.02
C CYS A 97 -3.51 3.84 8.27
N LEU A 98 -4.63 4.33 7.68
CA LEU A 98 -5.15 5.68 7.94
C LEU A 98 -5.50 5.86 9.43
N ARG A 99 -6.18 4.89 10.05
CA ARG A 99 -6.51 4.94 11.48
C ARG A 99 -5.28 4.94 12.39
N ILE A 100 -4.30 4.09 12.10
CA ILE A 100 -3.03 4.03 12.85
C ILE A 100 -2.27 5.36 12.76
N LEU A 101 -2.36 6.04 11.61
CA LEU A 101 -1.78 7.37 11.40
C LEU A 101 -2.61 8.53 12.00
N GLY A 102 -3.69 8.23 12.72
CA GLY A 102 -4.52 9.22 13.41
C GLY A 102 -5.52 9.95 12.51
N VAL A 103 -5.84 9.40 11.32
CA VAL A 103 -6.86 9.97 10.43
C VAL A 103 -8.24 9.50 10.87
N GLU A 104 -9.08 10.45 11.26
CA GLU A 104 -10.47 10.18 11.65
C GLU A 104 -11.41 10.11 10.42
N PRO A 105 -12.50 9.33 10.50
CA PRO A 105 -13.46 9.15 9.41
C PRO A 105 -14.43 10.32 9.32
N ASP A 106 -13.90 11.55 9.28
CA ASP A 106 -14.67 12.76 9.09
C ASP A 106 -15.36 12.78 7.72
N GLN A 107 -16.51 13.46 7.63
CA GLN A 107 -17.32 13.47 6.41
C GLN A 107 -16.50 13.88 5.17
N GLY A 108 -16.49 13.02 4.16
CA GLY A 108 -15.79 13.24 2.90
C GLY A 108 -14.28 12.92 2.92
N SER A 109 -13.70 12.55 4.08
CA SER A 109 -12.30 12.14 4.16
C SER A 109 -12.05 10.81 3.44
N ALA A 110 -10.81 10.59 3.02
CA ALA A 110 -10.40 9.30 2.46
C ALA A 110 -10.74 8.12 3.40
N CYS A 111 -10.58 8.33 4.71
CA CYS A 111 -10.92 7.37 5.76
C CYS A 111 -12.43 7.07 5.80
N ALA A 112 -13.29 8.09 5.73
CA ALA A 112 -14.74 7.92 5.72
C ALA A 112 -15.25 7.20 4.45
N ARG A 113 -14.69 7.55 3.28
CA ARG A 113 -15.04 6.89 2.02
C ARG A 113 -14.64 5.41 2.04
N ALA A 114 -13.46 5.10 2.57
CA ALA A 114 -13.00 3.73 2.76
C ALA A 114 -13.92 2.92 3.67
N LEU A 115 -14.29 3.50 4.82
CA LEU A 115 -15.21 2.89 5.77
C LEU A 115 -16.57 2.60 5.13
N LYS A 116 -17.11 3.59 4.41
CA LYS A 116 -18.36 3.41 3.66
C LYS A 116 -18.25 2.29 2.64
N TRP A 117 -17.20 2.27 1.83
CA TRP A 117 -16.96 1.23 0.84
C TRP A 117 -16.89 -0.16 1.51
N ILE A 118 -16.16 -0.30 2.62
CA ILE A 118 -16.05 -1.56 3.36
C ILE A 118 -17.43 -2.05 3.82
N ILE A 119 -18.24 -1.17 4.41
CA ILE A 119 -19.57 -1.51 4.92
C ILE A 119 -20.51 -1.91 3.76
N ASP A 120 -20.52 -1.13 2.68
CA ASP A 120 -21.37 -1.39 1.51
C ASP A 120 -21.04 -2.72 0.80
N HIS A 121 -19.81 -3.23 0.95
CA HIS A 121 -19.34 -4.47 0.34
C HIS A 121 -19.29 -5.67 1.32
N GLY A 122 -20.04 -5.62 2.42
CA GLY A 122 -20.23 -6.76 3.34
C GLY A 122 -19.30 -6.79 4.56
N GLY A 123 -18.43 -5.79 4.69
CA GLY A 123 -17.57 -5.61 5.86
C GLY A 123 -16.24 -6.36 5.80
N ALA A 124 -15.38 -6.06 6.77
CA ALA A 124 -14.00 -6.54 6.80
C ALA A 124 -13.85 -8.07 6.88
N THR A 125 -14.89 -8.80 7.29
CA THR A 125 -14.89 -10.27 7.39
C THR A 125 -14.80 -10.97 6.02
N TYR A 126 -15.08 -10.25 4.94
CA TYR A 126 -14.94 -10.71 3.55
C TYR A 126 -13.51 -10.63 3.01
N THR A 127 -12.56 -10.08 3.78
CA THR A 127 -11.14 -10.07 3.41
C THR A 127 -10.60 -11.51 3.34
N PRO A 128 -9.68 -11.83 2.40
CA PRO A 128 -9.05 -13.16 2.32
C PRO A 128 -8.23 -13.50 3.57
N LEU A 129 -7.78 -14.76 3.67
CA LEU A 129 -7.04 -15.27 4.84
C LEU A 129 -5.88 -14.35 5.26
N PHE A 130 -5.12 -13.82 4.30
CA PHE A 130 -4.04 -12.88 4.59
C PHE A 130 -4.53 -11.64 5.35
N GLY A 131 -5.63 -11.02 4.90
CA GLY A 131 -6.23 -9.89 5.60
C GLY A 131 -6.72 -10.28 6.99
N LYS A 132 -7.41 -11.43 7.12
CA LYS A 132 -7.93 -11.91 8.42
C LYS A 132 -6.80 -12.13 9.42
N ALA A 133 -5.70 -12.74 8.98
CA ALA A 133 -4.52 -12.94 9.82
C ALA A 133 -3.98 -11.61 10.36
N TRP A 134 -3.85 -10.58 9.51
CA TRP A 134 -3.37 -9.27 9.96
C TRP A 134 -4.37 -8.53 10.86
N LEU A 135 -5.68 -8.69 10.64
CA LEU A 135 -6.70 -8.19 11.57
C LEU A 135 -6.61 -8.87 12.93
N SER A 136 -6.32 -10.17 12.97
CA SER A 136 -6.12 -10.91 14.21
C SER A 136 -4.82 -10.53 14.93
N VAL A 137 -3.73 -10.30 14.18
CA VAL A 137 -2.48 -9.76 14.75
C VAL A 137 -2.71 -8.39 15.38
N LEU A 138 -3.52 -7.53 14.75
CA LEU A 138 -3.91 -6.23 15.31
C LEU A 138 -4.88 -6.35 16.51
N GLY A 139 -5.49 -7.52 16.72
CA GLY A 139 -6.44 -7.75 17.81
C GLY A 139 -7.88 -7.32 17.52
N VAL A 140 -8.25 -7.08 16.26
CA VAL A 140 -9.59 -6.62 15.84
C VAL A 140 -10.41 -7.69 15.13
N TYR A 141 -9.89 -8.92 15.02
CA TYR A 141 -10.59 -10.08 14.47
C TYR A 141 -10.16 -11.34 15.21
N ASP A 142 -11.12 -12.20 15.57
CA ASP A 142 -10.82 -13.42 16.34
C ASP A 142 -10.07 -14.46 15.48
N TRP A 143 -9.01 -15.06 16.05
CA TRP A 143 -8.20 -16.07 15.36
C TRP A 143 -9.00 -17.31 14.94
N SER A 144 -10.09 -17.64 15.63
CA SER A 144 -11.00 -18.74 15.24
C SER A 144 -11.69 -18.50 13.89
N GLY A 145 -11.74 -17.24 13.44
CA GLY A 145 -12.27 -16.88 12.12
C GLY A 145 -11.26 -17.06 10.98
N CYS A 146 -10.02 -17.46 11.26
CA CYS A 146 -8.98 -17.76 10.28
C CYS A 146 -8.93 -19.26 9.98
N LYS A 147 -8.62 -19.62 8.72
CA LYS A 147 -8.26 -21.01 8.41
C LYS A 147 -6.95 -21.34 9.13
N SER A 148 -6.85 -22.53 9.71
CA SER A 148 -5.66 -22.97 10.44
C SER A 148 -4.40 -22.95 9.56
N ILE A 149 -3.30 -22.44 10.11
CA ILE A 149 -1.96 -22.46 9.51
C ILE A 149 -1.10 -23.30 10.45
N PRO A 150 -1.12 -24.64 10.31
CA PRO A 150 -0.54 -25.52 11.33
C PRO A 150 1.00 -25.48 11.30
N PRO A 151 1.65 -25.27 12.47
CA PRO A 151 3.10 -25.25 12.60
C PRO A 151 3.75 -26.64 12.46
N GLU A 152 2.99 -27.73 12.37
CA GLU A 152 3.50 -29.10 12.31
C GLU A 152 3.99 -29.51 10.91
N PHE A 153 3.73 -28.71 9.87
CA PHE A 153 4.16 -29.03 8.50
C PHE A 153 5.64 -28.74 8.20
N TRP A 154 6.38 -28.11 9.13
CA TRP A 154 7.79 -27.76 8.96
C TRP A 154 8.73 -28.95 9.14
#